data_AF-A0A819C0V2-F1
#
_entry.id   AF-A0A819C0V2-F1
#
_cell.length_a   1.000
_cell.length_b   1.000
_cell.length_c   1.000
_cell.angle_alpha   90.00
_cell.angle_beta   90.00
_cell.angle_gamma   90.00
#
_symmetry.space_group_name_H-M   'P 1'
#
loop_
_entity.id
_entity.type
_entity.pdbx_description
1 polymer ?
#
loop_
_entity_poly.entity_id
_entity_poly.type
_entity_poly.pdbx_seq_one_letter_code
_entity_poly.pdbx_strand_id
1 'polypeptide(L)'
;MIYIIDGCDPNNSNWMRYINCPNTVEQQNLQPIQYDRNMFYKTMRTIRPGEELFVYYGDDYARFLGIKPFSMNIIQKNIDDNHNINDND
;
A
#
# COMPACT_ATOMS: atom_id res chain seq x y z
N MET A 1 6.38 21.35 -9.52
CA MET A 1 7.64 21.09 -8.79
C MET A 1 7.41 19.87 -7.94
N ILE A 2 8.23 18.83 -8.08
CA ILE A 2 8.15 17.59 -7.29
C ILE A 2 9.23 17.71 -6.20
N TYR A 3 8.89 17.44 -4.95
CA TYR A 3 9.84 17.37 -3.85
C TYR A 3 9.59 16.10 -3.05
N ILE A 4 10.64 15.59 -2.42
CA ILE A 4 10.62 14.36 -1.62
C ILE A 4 10.67 14.76 -0.15
N ILE A 5 9.89 14.08 0.67
CA ILE A 5 9.99 14.18 2.13
C ILE A 5 10.87 13.03 2.59
N ASP A 6 12.06 13.36 3.09
CA ASP A 6 13.01 12.38 3.62
C ASP A 6 12.81 12.19 5.13
N GLY A 7 12.46 10.97 5.54
CA GLY A 7 12.28 10.57 6.92
C GLY A 7 13.51 9.90 7.54
N CYS A 8 14.67 9.89 6.86
CA CYS A 8 15.86 9.14 7.28
C CYS A 8 16.41 9.61 8.64
N ASP A 9 16.54 10.92 8.88
CA ASP A 9 17.07 11.46 10.14
C ASP A 9 16.00 11.46 11.25
N PRO A 10 16.15 10.67 12.33
CA PRO A 10 15.18 10.63 13.42
C PRO A 10 15.07 11.93 14.22
N ASN A 11 16.07 12.82 14.18
CA ASN A 11 16.02 14.12 14.85
C ASN A 11 15.23 15.17 14.06
N ASN A 12 15.02 14.93 12.76
CA ASN A 12 14.35 15.83 11.83
C ASN A 12 13.09 15.21 11.20
N SER A 13 12.55 14.15 11.80
CA SER A 13 11.36 13.45 11.32
C SER A 13 10.44 13.05 12.47
N ASN A 14 9.24 12.58 12.15
CA ASN A 14 8.24 12.21 13.14
C ASN A 14 8.00 10.69 13.17
N TRP A 15 7.06 10.26 14.00
CA TRP A 15 6.70 8.86 14.22
C TRP A 15 6.24 8.11 12.96
N MET A 16 5.75 8.80 11.93
CA MET A 16 5.24 8.18 10.70
C MET A 16 6.33 7.43 9.92
N ARG A 17 7.61 7.77 10.15
CA ARG A 17 8.77 7.07 9.55
C ARG A 17 8.87 5.59 9.95
N TYR A 18 8.26 5.21 11.08
CA TYR A 18 8.35 3.86 11.64
C TYR A 18 7.19 2.96 11.20
N ILE A 19 6.21 3.48 10.45
CA ILE A 19 5.09 2.69 9.96
C ILE A 19 5.59 1.82 8.81
N ASN A 20 5.36 0.51 8.94
CA ASN A 20 5.81 -0.47 7.97
C ASN A 20 4.90 -0.54 6.74
N CYS A 21 5.46 -1.11 5.66
CA CYS A 21 4.70 -1.50 4.48
C CYS A 21 4.00 -2.85 4.75
N PRO A 22 2.72 -3.03 4.39
CA PRO A 22 2.06 -4.32 4.52
C PRO A 22 2.66 -5.35 3.56
N ASN A 23 2.53 -6.65 3.87
CA ASN A 23 2.93 -7.75 2.97
C ASN A 23 1.79 -8.16 2.02
N THR A 24 0.54 -7.84 2.37
CA THR A 24 -0.64 -8.06 1.51
C THR A 24 -1.57 -6.85 1.55
N VAL A 25 -2.45 -6.71 0.55
CA VAL A 25 -3.40 -5.59 0.47
C VAL A 25 -4.37 -5.60 1.67
N GLU A 26 -4.74 -6.79 2.15
CA GLU A 26 -5.68 -6.97 3.26
C GLU A 26 -5.11 -6.49 4.60
N GLN A 27 -3.77 -6.49 4.76
CA GLN A 27 -3.12 -5.97 5.96
C GLN A 27 -3.12 -4.44 6.00
N GLN A 28 -3.21 -3.77 4.86
CA GLN A 28 -3.21 -2.31 4.81
C GLN A 28 -4.37 -1.73 5.60
N ASN A 29 -4.06 -0.81 6.52
CA ASN A 29 -5.08 -0.12 7.33
C ASN A 29 -4.92 1.40 7.33
N LEU A 30 -3.86 1.93 6.70
CA LEU A 30 -3.63 3.34 6.46
C LEU A 30 -3.49 3.64 4.96
N GLN A 31 -4.12 4.74 4.53
CA GLN A 31 -3.98 5.32 3.21
C GLN A 31 -3.15 6.61 3.30
N PRO A 32 -2.08 6.77 2.50
CA PRO A 32 -1.37 8.03 2.40
C PRO A 32 -2.15 9.04 1.55
N ILE A 33 -2.25 10.27 2.04
CA ILE A 33 -2.93 11.38 1.38
C ILE A 33 -1.99 12.59 1.42
N GLN A 34 -1.81 13.23 0.26
CA GLN A 34 -1.15 14.52 0.17
C GLN A 34 -2.20 15.64 0.20
N TYR A 35 -2.05 16.57 1.13
CA TYR A 35 -2.91 17.75 1.24
C TYR A 35 -2.10 18.98 1.59
N ASP A 36 -2.28 20.07 0.85
CA ASP A 36 -1.53 21.33 1.00
C ASP A 36 -0.04 21.13 1.28
N ARG A 37 0.65 20.39 0.39
CA ARG A 37 2.09 20.09 0.50
C ARG A 37 2.53 19.29 1.74
N ASN A 38 1.58 18.71 2.47
CA ASN A 38 1.86 17.85 3.62
C ASN A 38 1.37 16.42 3.36
N MET A 39 2.05 15.44 3.97
CA MET A 39 1.67 14.04 3.93
C MET A 39 0.91 13.65 5.20
N PHE A 40 -0.22 13.00 5.03
CA PHE A 40 -1.09 12.53 6.09
C PHE A 40 -1.45 11.07 5.87
N TYR A 41 -1.69 10.33 6.95
CA TYR A 41 -2.22 8.97 6.89
C TYR A 41 -3.64 8.93 7.42
N LYS A 42 -4.56 8.44 6.59
CA LYS A 42 -5.96 8.25 6.94
C LYS A 42 -6.22 6.78 7.21
N THR A 43 -6.94 6.46 8.27
CA THR A 43 -7.39 5.10 8.54
C THR A 43 -8.41 4.65 7.49
N MET A 44 -8.23 3.43 6.97
CA MET A 44 -9.15 2.80 6.01
C MET A 44 -10.25 1.99 6.71
N ARG A 45 -9.99 1.58 7.96
CA ARG A 45 -10.88 0.80 8.82
C ARG A 45 -10.57 1.09 10.28
N THR A 46 -11.42 0.61 11.19
CA THR A 46 -11.12 0.60 12.62
C THR A 46 -9.85 -0.21 12.88
N ILE A 47 -8.93 0.34 13.68
CA ILE A 47 -7.68 -0.30 14.13
C ILE A 47 -7.84 -0.60 15.62
N ARG A 48 -7.83 -1.87 15.98
CA ARG A 48 -7.97 -2.36 17.35
C ARG A 48 -6.64 -2.19 18.11
N PRO A 49 -6.67 -2.08 19.45
CA PRO A 49 -5.44 -2.10 20.25
C PRO A 49 -4.59 -3.34 19.94
N GLY A 50 -3.29 -3.13 19.75
CA GLY A 50 -2.34 -4.19 19.40
C GLY A 50 -2.23 -4.52 17.91
N GLU A 51 -3.08 -3.97 17.04
CA GLU A 51 -2.88 -4.06 15.59
C GLU A 51 -1.75 -3.14 15.13
N GLU A 52 -0.86 -3.67 14.30
CA GLU A 52 0.21 -2.89 13.66
C GLU A 52 -0.36 -1.94 12.58
N LEU A 53 0.25 -0.77 12.45
CA LEU A 53 -0.09 0.20 11.42
C LEU A 53 0.64 -0.14 10.12
N PHE A 54 -0.12 -0.20 9.02
CA PHE A 54 0.41 -0.52 7.69
C PHE A 54 -0.04 0.49 6.65
N VAL A 55 0.94 1.06 5.93
CA VAL A 55 0.73 2.04 4.87
C VAL A 55 1.40 1.60 3.58
N TYR A 56 0.71 1.77 2.45
CA TYR A 56 1.25 1.51 1.12
C TYR A 56 1.15 2.76 0.25
N TYR A 57 2.27 3.18 -0.32
CA TYR A 57 2.39 4.43 -1.10
C TYR A 57 2.19 4.24 -2.61
N GLY A 58 1.82 3.03 -3.04
CA GLY A 58 1.60 2.68 -4.43
C GLY A 58 2.82 2.04 -5.11
N ASP A 59 2.56 1.41 -6.26
CA ASP A 59 3.54 0.58 -6.97
C ASP A 59 4.79 1.35 -7.40
N ASP A 60 4.63 2.59 -7.87
CA ASP A 60 5.76 3.39 -8.34
C ASP A 60 6.73 3.72 -7.20
N TYR A 61 6.19 4.06 -6.02
CA TYR A 61 7.00 4.32 -4.83
C TYR A 61 7.59 3.03 -4.25
N ALA A 62 6.84 1.93 -4.28
CA ALA A 62 7.34 0.61 -3.89
C ALA A 62 8.54 0.20 -4.76
N ARG A 63 8.43 0.35 -6.10
CA ARG A 63 9.53 0.09 -7.03
C ARG A 63 10.73 1.00 -6.76
N PHE A 64 10.51 2.29 -6.50
CA PHE A 64 11.58 3.23 -6.13
C PHE A 64 12.33 2.79 -4.87
N LEU A 65 11.63 2.22 -3.88
CA LEU A 65 12.22 1.71 -2.64
C LEU A 65 12.73 0.26 -2.72
N GLY A 66 12.64 -0.40 -3.89
CA GLY A 66 13.00 -1.81 -4.05
C GLY A 66 12.03 -2.81 -3.38
N ILE A 67 10.85 -2.34 -2.95
CA ILE A 67 9.79 -3.17 -2.40
C ILE A 67 9.02 -3.80 -3.56
N LYS A 68 8.76 -5.12 -3.49
CA LYS A 68 7.92 -5.79 -4.50
C LYS A 68 6.50 -5.22 -4.44
N PRO A 69 5.97 -4.63 -5.52
CA PRO A 69 4.59 -4.18 -5.54
C PRO A 69 3.64 -5.36 -5.29
N PHE A 70 2.45 -5.07 -4.78
CA PHE A 70 1.42 -6.09 -4.71
C PHE A 70 1.12 -6.57 -6.13
N SER A 71 1.46 -7.82 -6.42
CA SER A 71 1.17 -8.40 -7.73
C SER A 71 -0.34 -8.39 -7.92
N MET A 72 -0.81 -7.63 -8.91
CA MET A 72 -2.20 -7.59 -9.39
C MET A 72 -2.61 -8.94 -10.02
N ASN A 73 -2.54 -10.04 -9.27
CA ASN A 73 -3.05 -11.34 -9.71
C ASN A 73 -4.57 -11.49 -9.48
N ILE A 74 -5.28 -10.40 -9.16
CA ILE A 74 -6.75 -10.41 -8.98
C ILE A 74 -7.48 -10.53 -10.34
N ILE A 75 -6.86 -10.14 -11.45
CA ILE A 75 -7.53 -10.16 -12.77
C ILE A 75 -7.35 -11.50 -13.51
N GLN A 76 -6.21 -12.20 -13.33
CA GLN A 76 -5.96 -13.43 -14.07
C GLN A 76 -6.83 -14.60 -13.60
N LYS A 77 -7.07 -14.73 -12.29
CA LYS A 77 -7.87 -15.84 -11.72
C LYS A 77 -9.31 -15.86 -12.24
N ASN A 78 -9.91 -14.68 -12.44
CA ASN A 78 -11.28 -14.56 -12.93
C ASN A 78 -11.42 -14.79 -14.46
N ILE A 79 -10.33 -14.74 -15.22
CA ILE A 79 -10.36 -15.01 -16.67
C ILE A 79 -10.13 -16.50 -16.94
N ASP A 80 -9.24 -17.13 -16.18
CA ASP A 80 -8.90 -18.55 -16.31
C ASP A 80 -10.07 -19.45 -15.87
N ASP A 81 -10.82 -19.05 -14.83
CA ASP A 81 -11.98 -19.79 -14.34
C ASP A 81 -13.23 -19.65 -15.26
N ASN A 82 -13.25 -18.66 -16.16
CA ASN A 82 -14.39 -18.38 -17.06
C ASN A 82 -14.22 -18.90 -18.50
N HIS A 83 -13.08 -19.50 -18.87
CA HIS A 83 -12.87 -20.10 -20.20
C HIS A 83 -13.03 -21.63 -20.26
N ASN A 84 -13.53 -22.28 -19.20
CA ASN A 84 -13.71 -23.74 -19.17
C ASN A 84 -15.17 -24.20 -18.94
N ILE A 85 -16.13 -23.40 -19.40
CA ILE A 85 -17.54 -23.79 -19.47
C ILE A 85 -18.01 -23.30 -20.83
N ASN A 86 -18.05 -24.18 -21.84
CA ASN A 86 -18.91 -24.16 -23.04
C ASN A 86 -18.28 -24.86 -24.26
N ASP A 87 -17.69 -26.05 -24.10
CA ASP A 87 -17.51 -26.98 -25.24
C ASP A 87 -17.99 -28.37 -24.80
N ASN A 88 -19.31 -28.57 -24.84
CA ASN A 88 -19.97 -29.87 -24.89
C ASN A 88 -21.41 -29.65 -25.41
N ASP A 89 -21.55 -29.53 -26.72
CA ASP A 89 -22.73 -29.93 -27.52
C ASP A 89 -22.23 -30.61 -28.80
#